data_AF-A0A1F9YVN4-F1
#
_entry.id   AF-A0A1F9YVN4-F1
#
_cell.length_a   1.000
_cell.length_b   1.000
_cell.length_c   1.000
_cell.angle_alpha   90.00
_cell.angle_beta   90.00
_cell.angle_gamma   90.00
#
_symmetry.space_group_name_H-M   'P 1'
#
loop_
_entity.id
_entity.type
_entity.pdbx_description
1 polymer ?
#
loop_
_entity_poly.entity_id
_entity_poly.type
_entity_poly.pdbx_seq_one_letter_code
_entity_poly.pdbx_strand_id
1 'polypeptide(L)'
;MSVTLLLIASAPASSQGLGNEMAIEGRILISGLTSLDGSATVTVTYSGDTAGYVREATFDMFDDSGDQWMGVEEVRSFLEAVCSQMLGKIVWGFSVDSTTNFSEKSNAYVLDHTSGLVDSEFSATDPISFTLSFEGSGSMSSREVEAGEGLYEALSVSVAAATGYRHDGWCTIDLRVSAFVVGSFSSPHLEEGDMSAIRTPMGDIMWYSFSGDANALDPISDKVTYRVFSIMDNQQIAFVALLICLLLILRTPSRDFDKFEKLHPKKFRKYAKPLIVVWVSAIALAAVCVVLYVLPFLFAFSSPNTYIFAGYLYVVLPLAVIAEHFFSKIMYGRAALNIPDESSIEIKQAMLEPEAKEGEWLCKSCYMPIEETLDIFQCSCGATMHVKCAERAQTCPMCGAVLFPQLTRSIECKACGESFLYSGNEDGYSIQCTKCGAFQEQVVPGKNYLIVDEDPHNAFTMIRALGKTDRQAMCLTTQFPGKVRSDFDMESVEIKWFSDSTTDIDNVNPKDLDGDPMEIVSTFLMTTKGAGVMIEGVDTLIEFNGFEKVLNFIKKINDLASTHRSTIILSVDKKKLTESQFKAISEQFDETHDFQ
;
A
#
# COMPACT_ATOMS: atom_id res chain seq x y z
N MET A 1 -28.30 25.93 -62.15
CA MET A 1 -29.02 27.19 -62.42
C MET A 1 -30.51 26.94 -62.20
N SER A 2 -31.06 27.43 -61.08
CA SER A 2 -32.39 28.04 -61.00
C SER A 2 -32.55 28.57 -59.58
N VAL A 3 -32.78 29.87 -59.47
CA VAL A 3 -33.26 30.56 -58.27
C VAL A 3 -34.78 30.44 -58.26
N THR A 4 -35.37 30.60 -57.07
CA THR A 4 -36.79 30.86 -56.77
C THR A 4 -37.72 29.64 -56.88
N LEU A 5 -38.57 29.33 -55.91
CA LEU A 5 -39.38 30.24 -55.09
C LEU A 5 -39.82 29.47 -53.83
N LEU A 6 -39.46 29.90 -52.62
CA LEU A 6 -40.36 29.66 -51.48
C LEU A 6 -40.74 31.03 -50.93
N LEU A 7 -41.97 31.40 -51.29
CA LEU A 7 -42.72 32.46 -50.66
C LEU A 7 -42.60 32.31 -49.14
N ILE A 8 -42.35 33.44 -48.50
CA ILE A 8 -42.81 33.71 -47.14
C ILE A 8 -44.33 33.47 -47.15
N ALA A 9 -44.72 32.24 -46.83
CA ALA A 9 -45.98 31.98 -46.17
C ALA A 9 -45.59 31.74 -44.72
N SER A 10 -45.92 32.70 -43.87
CA SER A 10 -45.99 32.48 -42.44
C SER A 10 -46.76 31.17 -42.18
N ALA A 11 -46.07 30.10 -41.79
CA ALA A 11 -46.72 29.06 -41.02
C ALA A 11 -47.14 29.70 -39.68
N PRO A 12 -48.33 29.39 -39.18
CA PRO A 12 -49.04 30.23 -38.23
C PRO A 12 -48.21 30.42 -36.95
N ALA A 13 -48.19 31.65 -36.45
CA ALA A 13 -47.82 31.97 -35.07
C ALA A 13 -48.80 31.38 -34.04
N SER A 14 -49.37 30.19 -34.30
CA SER A 14 -50.43 29.60 -33.51
C SER A 14 -50.48 28.08 -33.64
N SER A 15 -49.44 27.41 -33.17
CA SER A 15 -49.62 26.21 -32.35
C SER A 15 -48.73 26.35 -31.13
N GLN A 16 -49.05 27.35 -30.29
CA GLN A 16 -48.70 27.27 -28.88
C GLN A 16 -49.28 25.95 -28.34
N GLY A 17 -48.42 25.01 -27.99
CA GLY A 17 -48.90 23.72 -27.53
C GLY A 17 -47.84 22.66 -27.33
N LEU A 18 -47.01 22.86 -26.30
CA LEU A 18 -46.62 21.84 -25.32
C LEU A 18 -46.10 20.48 -25.85
N GLY A 19 -44.77 20.42 -26.10
CA GLY A 19 -43.92 19.29 -25.66
C GLY A 19 -43.38 18.33 -26.73
N ASN A 20 -42.10 17.93 -26.59
CA ASN A 20 -41.73 16.55 -26.17
C ASN A 20 -40.22 16.23 -26.14
N GLU A 21 -39.32 17.17 -26.47
CA GLU A 21 -37.83 17.08 -26.46
C GLU A 21 -37.19 16.75 -27.82
N MET A 22 -36.20 17.56 -28.21
CA MET A 22 -35.24 17.28 -29.29
C MET A 22 -33.91 16.86 -28.67
N ALA A 23 -33.47 15.65 -28.98
CA ALA A 23 -32.16 15.16 -28.58
C ALA A 23 -31.19 15.22 -29.76
N ILE A 24 -30.02 15.80 -29.54
CA ILE A 24 -28.91 15.78 -30.49
C ILE A 24 -27.79 14.97 -29.84
N GLU A 25 -27.61 13.74 -30.33
CA GLU A 25 -26.51 12.88 -29.91
C GLU A 25 -25.43 12.89 -30.99
N GLY A 26 -24.21 13.26 -30.64
CA GLY A 26 -23.11 13.31 -31.60
C GLY A 26 -21.86 12.62 -31.10
N ARG A 27 -21.20 11.90 -32.01
CA ARG A 27 -19.87 11.37 -31.80
C ARG A 27 -18.92 11.98 -32.81
N ILE A 28 -17.94 12.73 -32.31
CA ILE A 28 -16.90 13.35 -33.13
C ILE A 28 -15.59 12.61 -32.84
N LEU A 29 -14.99 12.04 -33.86
CA LEU A 29 -13.63 11.52 -33.84
C LEU A 29 -12.73 12.54 -34.52
N ILE A 30 -11.65 12.92 -33.85
CA ILE A 30 -10.66 13.85 -34.34
C ILE A 30 -9.30 13.16 -34.26
N SER A 31 -8.56 13.17 -35.35
CA SER A 31 -7.25 12.54 -35.47
C SER A 31 -6.31 13.39 -36.32
N GLY A 32 -5.02 13.42 -35.96
CA GLY A 32 -4.01 14.02 -36.82
C GLY A 32 -2.88 14.73 -36.07
N LEU A 33 -1.75 14.91 -36.74
CA LEU A 33 -0.53 15.51 -36.15
C LEU A 33 -0.42 17.01 -36.45
N THR A 34 -0.91 17.43 -37.62
CA THR A 34 -0.77 18.79 -38.17
C THR A 34 -2.06 19.33 -38.79
N SER A 35 -2.98 18.45 -39.18
CA SER A 35 -4.36 18.72 -39.59
C SER A 35 -5.30 17.99 -38.61
N LEU A 36 -6.50 18.53 -38.43
CA LEU A 36 -7.62 17.88 -37.75
C LEU A 36 -8.39 17.10 -38.82
N ASP A 37 -8.09 15.82 -38.96
CA ASP A 37 -8.88 14.91 -39.79
C ASP A 37 -9.87 14.21 -38.86
N GLY A 38 -11.15 14.44 -39.07
CA GLY A 38 -12.20 13.96 -38.20
C GLY A 38 -13.38 13.39 -38.95
N SER A 39 -14.05 12.44 -38.32
CA SER A 39 -15.37 11.99 -38.71
C SER A 39 -16.34 12.29 -37.59
N ALA A 40 -17.54 12.73 -37.93
CA ALA A 40 -18.58 12.98 -36.96
C ALA A 40 -19.84 12.25 -37.38
N THR A 41 -20.56 11.67 -36.42
CA THR A 41 -21.91 11.17 -36.63
C THR A 41 -22.81 11.90 -35.68
N VAL A 42 -23.87 12.52 -36.18
CA VAL A 42 -24.86 13.23 -35.38
C VAL A 42 -26.22 12.62 -35.65
N THR A 43 -26.88 12.20 -34.59
CA THR A 43 -28.25 11.69 -34.60
C THR A 43 -29.14 12.74 -33.99
N VAL A 44 -30.08 13.24 -34.79
CA VAL A 44 -31.12 14.14 -34.30
C VAL A 44 -32.38 13.33 -34.11
N THR A 45 -32.93 13.34 -32.89
CA THR A 45 -34.17 12.63 -32.56
C THR A 45 -35.23 13.61 -32.13
N TYR A 46 -36.35 13.60 -32.84
CA TYR A 46 -37.58 14.31 -32.46
C TYR A 46 -38.53 13.30 -31.81
N SER A 47 -39.19 13.68 -30.73
CA SER A 47 -40.09 12.79 -30.00
C SER A 47 -41.45 13.42 -29.76
N GLY A 48 -42.48 12.58 -29.67
CA GLY A 48 -43.83 12.99 -29.30
C GLY A 48 -44.49 13.96 -30.28
N ASP A 49 -45.11 15.05 -29.81
CA ASP A 49 -45.89 15.93 -30.69
C ASP A 49 -44.98 16.68 -31.67
N THR A 50 -43.74 16.99 -31.26
CA THR A 50 -42.72 17.55 -32.16
C THR A 50 -42.38 16.63 -33.34
N ALA A 51 -42.42 15.30 -33.15
CA ALA A 51 -42.22 14.36 -34.24
C ALA A 51 -43.37 14.43 -35.26
N GLY A 52 -44.62 14.50 -34.78
CA GLY A 52 -45.80 14.69 -35.64
C GLY A 52 -45.69 15.97 -36.49
N TYR A 53 -45.29 17.09 -35.89
CA TYR A 53 -45.13 18.35 -36.62
C TYR A 53 -43.98 18.32 -37.65
N VAL A 54 -42.85 17.66 -37.32
CA VAL A 54 -41.76 17.49 -38.29
C VAL A 54 -42.20 16.59 -39.46
N ARG A 55 -43.01 15.54 -39.21
CA ARG A 55 -43.60 14.72 -40.29
C ARG A 55 -44.49 15.55 -41.18
N GLU A 56 -45.47 16.24 -40.59
CA GLU A 56 -46.41 17.10 -41.31
C GLU A 56 -45.67 18.10 -42.21
N ALA A 57 -44.69 18.82 -41.65
CA ALA A 57 -43.88 19.77 -42.41
C ALA A 57 -43.02 19.11 -43.50
N THR A 58 -42.57 17.87 -43.31
CA THR A 58 -41.76 17.14 -44.30
C THR A 58 -42.63 16.58 -45.42
N PHE A 59 -43.77 15.96 -45.11
CA PHE A 59 -44.72 15.45 -46.11
C PHE A 59 -45.24 16.59 -46.99
N ASP A 60 -45.60 17.74 -46.41
CA ASP A 60 -46.10 18.91 -47.14
C ASP A 60 -45.07 19.52 -48.12
N MET A 61 -43.78 19.27 -47.92
CA MET A 61 -42.72 19.78 -48.78
C MET A 61 -42.36 18.88 -49.96
N PHE A 62 -42.55 17.57 -49.85
CA PHE A 62 -42.07 16.60 -50.83
C PHE A 62 -43.18 15.86 -51.58
N ASP A 63 -44.41 15.82 -51.06
CA ASP A 63 -45.52 15.10 -51.69
C ASP A 63 -46.45 16.03 -52.49
N ASP A 64 -46.44 15.89 -53.83
CA ASP A 64 -47.46 16.46 -54.74
C ASP A 64 -48.60 15.46 -55.07
N SER A 65 -48.51 14.22 -54.57
CA SER A 65 -49.27 13.04 -55.01
C SER A 65 -50.33 12.53 -54.03
N GLY A 66 -50.30 12.95 -52.77
CA GLY A 66 -51.30 12.63 -51.74
C GLY A 66 -51.17 11.21 -51.19
N ASP A 67 -49.99 10.60 -51.29
CA ASP A 67 -49.72 9.26 -50.74
C ASP A 67 -49.17 9.37 -49.31
N GLN A 68 -49.64 8.49 -48.42
CA GLN A 68 -49.38 8.62 -46.99
C GLN A 68 -48.00 8.11 -46.55
N TRP A 69 -47.17 7.63 -47.49
CA TRP A 69 -45.89 6.99 -47.24
C TRP A 69 -44.79 7.64 -48.09
N MET A 70 -43.75 8.16 -47.45
CA MET A 70 -42.61 8.70 -48.18
C MET A 70 -41.79 7.58 -48.82
N GLY A 71 -41.55 7.69 -50.11
CA GLY A 71 -40.61 6.83 -50.82
C GLY A 71 -39.17 7.09 -50.37
N VAL A 72 -38.29 6.09 -50.51
CA VAL A 72 -36.85 6.23 -50.21
C VAL A 72 -36.20 7.38 -51.00
N GLU A 73 -36.74 7.72 -52.18
CA GLU A 73 -36.27 8.83 -53.03
C GLU A 73 -36.64 10.23 -52.50
N GLU A 74 -37.81 10.36 -51.87
CA GLU A 74 -38.26 11.61 -51.26
C GLU A 74 -37.48 11.86 -49.96
N VAL A 75 -37.28 10.80 -49.16
CA VAL A 75 -36.41 10.84 -47.97
C VAL A 75 -34.99 11.27 -48.35
N ARG A 76 -34.47 10.75 -49.47
CA ARG A 76 -33.18 11.15 -50.01
C ARG A 76 -33.16 12.64 -50.38
N SER A 77 -34.19 13.14 -51.06
CA SER A 77 -34.29 14.56 -51.44
C SER A 77 -34.33 15.50 -50.23
N PHE A 78 -35.04 15.09 -49.17
CA PHE A 78 -35.06 15.80 -47.89
C PHE A 78 -33.68 15.85 -47.22
N LEU A 79 -33.00 14.71 -47.10
CA LEU A 79 -31.66 14.65 -46.53
C LEU A 79 -30.66 15.49 -47.35
N GLU A 80 -30.77 15.49 -48.67
CA GLU A 80 -29.97 16.35 -49.55
C GLU A 80 -30.25 17.84 -49.31
N ALA A 81 -31.50 18.24 -49.12
CA ALA A 81 -31.86 19.61 -48.78
C ALA A 81 -31.25 20.05 -47.44
N VAL A 82 -31.39 19.25 -46.38
CA VAL A 82 -30.82 19.54 -45.06
C VAL A 82 -29.29 19.60 -45.12
N CYS A 83 -28.65 18.63 -45.80
CA CYS A 83 -27.20 18.64 -46.00
C CYS A 83 -26.72 19.83 -46.83
N SER A 84 -27.50 20.26 -47.83
CA SER A 84 -27.17 21.46 -48.61
C SER A 84 -27.25 22.74 -47.79
N GLN A 85 -28.18 22.84 -46.83
CA GLN A 85 -28.31 24.00 -45.94
C GLN A 85 -27.23 24.05 -44.84
N MET A 86 -26.61 22.91 -44.55
CA MET A 86 -25.42 22.83 -43.68
C MET A 86 -24.13 23.24 -44.40
N LEU A 87 -24.09 23.30 -45.74
CA LEU A 87 -22.91 23.74 -46.49
C LEU A 87 -22.58 25.21 -46.18
N GLY A 88 -21.39 25.44 -45.63
CA GLY A 88 -20.88 26.78 -45.32
C GLY A 88 -21.23 27.32 -43.94
N LYS A 89 -21.91 26.55 -43.08
CA LYS A 89 -22.09 26.88 -41.66
C LYS A 89 -20.91 26.36 -40.85
N ILE A 90 -20.48 27.14 -39.84
CA ILE A 90 -19.34 26.79 -38.99
C ILE A 90 -19.80 25.76 -37.97
N VAL A 91 -19.63 24.49 -38.33
CA VAL A 91 -19.70 23.38 -37.39
C VAL A 91 -18.31 22.78 -37.28
N TRP A 92 -17.98 22.32 -36.08
CA TRP A 92 -16.68 21.76 -35.78
C TRP A 92 -16.26 20.63 -36.72
N GLY A 93 -15.34 20.97 -37.63
CA GLY A 93 -14.67 20.07 -38.55
C GLY A 93 -15.35 19.84 -39.91
N PHE A 94 -15.48 20.87 -40.76
CA PHE A 94 -15.76 20.64 -42.19
C PHE A 94 -15.14 21.67 -43.15
N SER A 95 -14.46 21.14 -44.17
CA SER A 95 -14.21 21.76 -45.47
C SER A 95 -14.77 20.80 -46.51
N VAL A 96 -15.53 21.34 -47.45
CA VAL A 96 -16.24 20.58 -48.49
C VAL A 96 -15.25 19.80 -49.36
N ASP A 97 -15.25 18.48 -49.23
CA ASP A 97 -15.43 17.62 -50.40
C ASP A 97 -16.03 16.24 -50.05
N SER A 98 -17.24 16.03 -50.58
CA SER A 98 -18.08 14.82 -50.64
C SER A 98 -18.76 14.23 -49.39
N THR A 99 -19.80 14.91 -48.91
CA THR A 99 -21.07 14.27 -48.48
C THR A 99 -22.30 14.93 -49.15
N THR A 100 -22.11 15.54 -50.32
CA THR A 100 -23.20 16.12 -51.12
C THR A 100 -23.97 15.09 -51.95
N ASN A 101 -23.72 13.79 -51.75
CA ASN A 101 -24.25 12.79 -52.67
C ASN A 101 -24.91 11.61 -51.96
N PHE A 102 -26.10 11.87 -51.40
CA PHE A 102 -27.03 10.81 -51.03
C PHE A 102 -27.64 10.14 -52.28
N SER A 103 -27.62 10.81 -53.43
CA SER A 103 -28.01 10.25 -54.74
C SER A 103 -27.15 9.07 -55.20
N GLU A 104 -25.90 8.97 -54.74
CA GLU A 104 -24.98 7.87 -55.02
C GLU A 104 -25.00 6.75 -53.96
N LYS A 105 -25.83 6.87 -52.90
CA LYS A 105 -25.92 5.87 -51.82
C LYS A 105 -27.05 4.87 -52.07
N SER A 106 -26.83 3.63 -51.64
CA SER A 106 -27.81 2.55 -51.81
C SER A 106 -29.06 2.77 -50.95
N ASN A 107 -30.20 2.25 -51.38
CA ASN A 107 -31.45 2.32 -50.61
C ASN A 107 -31.32 1.66 -49.22
N ALA A 108 -30.54 0.58 -49.12
CA ALA A 108 -30.25 -0.05 -47.83
C ALA A 108 -29.48 0.87 -46.87
N TYR A 109 -28.58 1.71 -47.38
CA TYR A 109 -27.87 2.70 -46.58
C TYR A 109 -28.82 3.77 -46.05
N VAL A 110 -29.73 4.27 -46.88
CA VAL A 110 -30.74 5.27 -46.47
C VAL A 110 -31.68 4.68 -45.40
N LEU A 111 -32.11 3.43 -45.56
CA LEU A 111 -32.97 2.73 -44.60
C LEU A 111 -32.29 2.47 -43.23
N ASP A 112 -30.98 2.24 -43.22
CA ASP A 112 -30.21 2.02 -41.98
C ASP A 112 -29.95 3.32 -41.22
N HIS A 113 -30.01 4.47 -41.90
CA HIS A 113 -29.67 5.80 -41.35
C HIS A 113 -30.88 6.73 -41.18
N THR A 114 -32.09 6.25 -41.48
CA THR A 114 -33.35 6.98 -41.25
C THR A 114 -34.34 6.09 -40.53
N SER A 115 -34.94 6.59 -39.46
CA SER A 115 -35.97 5.85 -38.73
C SER A 115 -37.22 6.70 -38.52
N GLY A 116 -38.39 6.08 -38.65
CA GLY A 116 -39.67 6.73 -38.39
C GLY A 116 -40.17 7.70 -39.46
N LEU A 117 -39.49 7.84 -40.61
CA LEU A 117 -39.95 8.61 -41.77
C LEU A 117 -40.42 7.71 -42.93
N VAL A 118 -39.65 6.66 -43.25
CA VAL A 118 -40.03 5.62 -44.21
C VAL A 118 -41.12 4.76 -43.60
N ASP A 119 -42.20 4.51 -44.32
CA ASP A 119 -43.34 3.72 -43.88
C ASP A 119 -43.95 4.23 -42.54
N SER A 120 -44.05 5.56 -42.37
CA SER A 120 -44.73 6.20 -41.23
C SER A 120 -45.96 6.99 -41.67
N GLU A 121 -47.02 7.00 -40.84
CA GLU A 121 -48.23 7.77 -41.11
C GLU A 121 -48.03 9.26 -40.78
N PHE A 122 -48.69 10.15 -41.52
CA PHE A 122 -48.61 11.61 -41.36
C PHE A 122 -48.81 12.11 -39.92
N SER A 123 -49.78 11.56 -39.18
CA SER A 123 -50.10 11.94 -37.79
C SER A 123 -49.41 11.07 -36.73
N ALA A 124 -48.46 10.22 -37.11
CA ALA A 124 -47.75 9.40 -36.15
C ALA A 124 -46.92 10.28 -35.21
N THR A 125 -46.94 9.96 -33.92
CA THR A 125 -46.10 10.60 -32.88
C THR A 125 -44.89 9.74 -32.52
N ASP A 126 -44.61 8.69 -33.30
CA ASP A 126 -43.44 7.85 -33.12
C ASP A 126 -42.15 8.69 -33.22
N PRO A 127 -41.08 8.37 -32.49
CA PRO A 127 -39.84 9.13 -32.61
C PRO A 127 -39.29 9.07 -34.04
N ILE A 128 -38.80 10.20 -34.53
CA ILE A 128 -38.11 10.30 -35.83
C ILE A 128 -36.66 10.58 -35.54
N SER A 129 -35.77 9.78 -36.15
CA SER A 129 -34.34 10.05 -36.06
C SER A 129 -33.66 10.13 -37.42
N PHE A 130 -32.76 11.11 -37.53
CA PHE A 130 -31.91 11.34 -38.69
C PHE A 130 -30.46 11.16 -38.28
N THR A 131 -29.77 10.19 -38.88
CA THR A 131 -28.35 9.97 -38.64
C THR A 131 -27.54 10.57 -39.78
N LEU A 132 -26.77 11.62 -39.47
CA LEU A 132 -25.90 12.32 -40.40
C LEU A 132 -24.45 11.93 -40.10
N SER A 133 -23.73 11.43 -41.10
CA SER A 133 -22.29 11.15 -41.01
C SER A 133 -21.50 12.16 -41.84
N PHE A 134 -20.46 12.70 -41.23
CA PHE A 134 -19.56 13.72 -41.77
C PHE A 134 -18.13 13.19 -41.75
N GLU A 135 -17.37 13.46 -42.79
CA GLU A 135 -15.92 13.25 -42.84
C GLU A 135 -15.28 14.56 -43.26
N GLY A 136 -14.33 15.07 -42.47
CA GLY A 136 -13.72 16.36 -42.68
C GLY A 136 -12.21 16.30 -42.42
N SER A 137 -11.45 17.01 -43.23
CA SER A 137 -10.06 17.36 -42.91
C SER A 137 -9.97 18.88 -42.84
N GLY A 138 -9.35 19.40 -41.78
CA GLY A 138 -9.29 20.84 -41.52
C GLY A 138 -7.96 21.26 -40.92
N SER A 139 -7.53 22.48 -41.23
CA SER A 139 -6.48 23.16 -40.46
C SER A 139 -7.12 24.28 -39.66
N MET A 140 -7.25 24.11 -38.34
CA MET A 140 -7.77 25.18 -37.49
C MET A 140 -6.71 26.25 -37.27
N SER A 141 -7.03 27.47 -37.69
CA SER A 141 -6.34 28.69 -37.27
C SER A 141 -7.07 29.43 -36.15
N SER A 142 -8.37 29.20 -35.97
CA SER A 142 -9.15 29.75 -34.85
C SER A 142 -8.81 29.01 -33.55
N ARG A 143 -8.75 29.77 -32.46
CA ARG A 143 -8.40 29.25 -31.13
C ARG A 143 -9.61 28.80 -30.33
N GLU A 144 -10.82 28.98 -30.85
CA GLU A 144 -12.07 28.78 -30.13
C GLU A 144 -12.90 27.68 -30.81
N VAL A 145 -13.46 26.84 -29.95
CA VAL A 145 -14.32 25.70 -30.20
C VAL A 145 -15.66 26.01 -29.55
N GLU A 146 -16.70 26.12 -30.34
CA GLU A 146 -18.06 26.20 -29.79
C GLU A 146 -18.52 24.76 -29.56
N ALA A 147 -18.65 24.37 -28.30
CA ALA A 147 -18.85 22.98 -27.92
C ALA A 147 -20.28 22.48 -28.22
N GLY A 148 -21.26 23.39 -28.22
CA GLY A 148 -22.67 23.07 -28.52
C GLY A 148 -23.37 24.08 -29.44
N GLU A 149 -23.03 25.36 -29.36
CA GLU A 149 -23.66 26.48 -30.10
C GLU A 149 -23.64 26.24 -31.61
N GLY A 150 -22.47 26.07 -32.22
CA GLY A 150 -22.37 25.95 -33.68
C GLY A 150 -23.08 24.74 -34.26
N LEU A 151 -23.14 23.62 -33.54
CA LEU A 151 -23.85 22.42 -34.00
C LEU A 151 -25.37 22.60 -33.92
N TYR A 152 -25.85 23.12 -32.79
CA TYR A 152 -27.27 23.43 -32.60
C TYR A 152 -27.75 24.50 -33.60
N GLU A 153 -27.03 25.62 -33.74
CA GLU A 153 -27.38 26.69 -34.68
C GLU A 153 -27.32 26.19 -36.13
N ALA A 154 -26.28 25.42 -36.50
CA ALA A 154 -26.20 24.91 -37.85
C ALA A 154 -27.32 23.94 -38.18
N LEU A 155 -27.71 23.06 -37.26
CA LEU A 155 -28.78 22.09 -37.48
C LEU A 155 -30.16 22.73 -37.39
N SER A 156 -30.45 23.51 -36.35
CA SER A 156 -31.74 24.19 -36.17
C SER A 156 -32.04 25.14 -37.35
N VAL A 157 -31.06 25.93 -37.78
CA VAL A 157 -31.24 26.83 -38.94
C VAL A 157 -31.33 26.05 -40.24
N SER A 158 -30.65 24.89 -40.37
CA SER A 158 -30.73 24.08 -41.60
C SER A 158 -32.06 23.37 -41.74
N VAL A 159 -32.58 22.81 -40.64
CA VAL A 159 -33.91 22.21 -40.60
C VAL A 159 -34.97 23.29 -40.84
N ALA A 160 -34.89 24.43 -40.15
CA ALA A 160 -35.82 25.54 -40.37
C ALA A 160 -35.79 26.07 -41.81
N ALA A 161 -34.62 26.12 -42.45
CA ALA A 161 -34.51 26.52 -43.85
C ALA A 161 -35.00 25.43 -44.82
N ALA A 162 -34.80 24.16 -44.48
CA ALA A 162 -35.14 23.03 -45.35
C ALA A 162 -36.61 22.62 -45.25
N THR A 163 -37.27 22.74 -44.09
CA THR A 163 -38.68 22.34 -43.85
C THR A 163 -39.61 23.49 -43.50
N GLY A 164 -39.08 24.68 -43.23
CA GLY A 164 -39.87 25.80 -42.69
C GLY A 164 -40.31 25.61 -41.24
N TYR A 165 -39.91 24.53 -40.58
CA TYR A 165 -40.27 24.23 -39.19
C TYR A 165 -39.28 24.86 -38.20
N ARG A 166 -39.81 25.58 -37.20
CA ARG A 166 -39.03 26.04 -36.06
C ARG A 166 -39.37 25.18 -34.85
N HIS A 167 -38.35 24.61 -34.23
CA HIS A 167 -38.53 23.86 -32.99
C HIS A 167 -38.90 24.82 -31.84
N ASP A 168 -39.99 24.53 -31.15
CA ASP A 168 -40.42 25.14 -29.89
C ASP A 168 -40.43 24.08 -28.78
N GLY A 169 -39.46 24.11 -27.85
CA GLY A 169 -39.29 23.07 -26.83
C GLY A 169 -37.89 22.97 -26.21
N TRP A 170 -37.67 21.93 -25.39
CA TRP A 170 -36.35 21.66 -24.78
C TRP A 170 -35.44 20.94 -25.77
N CYS A 171 -34.16 21.33 -25.78
CA CYS A 171 -33.12 20.65 -26.53
C CYS A 171 -32.07 20.08 -25.56
N THR A 172 -31.78 18.79 -25.72
CA THR A 172 -30.69 18.12 -25.02
C THR A 172 -29.61 17.78 -26.04
N ILE A 173 -28.39 18.22 -25.77
CA ILE A 173 -27.22 18.01 -26.61
C ILE A 173 -26.25 17.11 -25.83
N ASP A 174 -26.01 15.91 -26.32
CA ASP A 174 -24.97 15.01 -25.80
C ASP A 174 -23.92 14.77 -26.88
N LEU A 175 -22.73 15.29 -26.65
CA LEU A 175 -21.61 15.23 -27.58
C LEU A 175 -20.42 14.52 -26.97
N ARG A 176 -20.03 13.45 -27.63
CA ARG A 176 -18.79 12.73 -27.34
C ARG A 176 -17.73 13.11 -28.36
N VAL A 177 -16.69 13.81 -27.91
CA VAL A 177 -15.54 14.17 -28.74
C VAL A 177 -14.34 13.32 -28.35
N SER A 178 -13.85 12.49 -29.27
CA SER A 178 -12.64 11.69 -29.09
C SER A 178 -11.52 12.29 -29.94
N ALA A 179 -10.49 12.82 -29.30
CA ALA A 179 -9.43 13.58 -29.95
C ALA A 179 -8.05 12.94 -29.76
N PHE A 180 -7.51 12.35 -30.83
CA PHE A 180 -6.16 11.81 -30.93
C PHE A 180 -5.26 12.79 -31.68
N VAL A 181 -5.02 13.94 -31.04
CA VAL A 181 -4.29 15.08 -31.61
C VAL A 181 -3.18 15.52 -30.67
N VAL A 182 -2.10 16.07 -31.22
CA VAL A 182 -1.01 16.70 -30.45
C VAL A 182 -1.41 18.08 -29.88
N GLY A 183 -2.61 18.55 -30.24
CA GLY A 183 -3.18 19.80 -29.78
C GLY A 183 -3.63 19.78 -28.32
N SER A 184 -3.84 20.97 -27.78
CA SER A 184 -4.30 21.20 -26.41
C SER A 184 -5.69 21.82 -26.41
N PHE A 185 -6.60 21.26 -25.61
CA PHE A 185 -7.88 21.87 -25.27
C PHE A 185 -7.75 22.56 -23.91
N SER A 186 -8.04 23.86 -23.82
CA SER A 186 -7.96 24.61 -22.57
C SER A 186 -9.06 25.65 -22.41
N SER A 187 -9.18 26.19 -21.19
CA SER A 187 -10.09 27.28 -20.82
C SER A 187 -11.54 27.10 -21.29
N PRO A 188 -12.22 26.01 -20.89
CA PRO A 188 -13.63 25.89 -21.19
C PRO A 188 -14.40 26.94 -20.38
N HIS A 189 -15.09 27.82 -21.09
CA HIS A 189 -16.07 28.72 -20.52
C HIS A 189 -17.41 28.00 -20.62
N LEU A 190 -17.86 27.38 -19.53
CA LEU A 190 -19.13 26.68 -19.46
C LEU A 190 -20.06 27.48 -18.55
N GLU A 191 -21.15 28.00 -19.11
CA GLU A 191 -22.17 28.73 -18.34
C GLU A 191 -23.29 27.79 -17.89
N GLU A 192 -23.68 26.85 -18.75
CA GLU A 192 -24.85 25.98 -18.52
C GLU A 192 -24.57 24.49 -18.80
N GLY A 193 -23.57 24.13 -19.61
CA GLY A 193 -23.21 22.75 -19.92
C GLY A 193 -22.23 22.10 -18.95
N ASP A 194 -22.29 20.78 -18.86
CA ASP A 194 -21.33 19.95 -18.13
C ASP A 194 -20.34 19.31 -19.11
N MET A 195 -19.05 19.34 -18.74
CA MET A 195 -18.00 18.66 -19.50
C MET A 195 -17.21 17.71 -18.59
N SER A 196 -16.90 16.53 -19.09
CA SER A 196 -15.99 15.58 -18.45
C SER A 196 -14.96 15.08 -19.46
N ALA A 197 -13.77 14.70 -18.97
CA ALA A 197 -12.70 14.27 -19.84
C ALA A 197 -11.87 13.14 -19.21
N ILE A 198 -11.39 12.22 -20.04
CA ILE A 198 -10.43 11.19 -19.71
C ILE A 198 -9.18 11.43 -20.55
N ARG A 199 -8.04 11.56 -19.87
CA ARG A 199 -6.75 11.81 -20.52
C ARG A 199 -5.97 10.52 -20.72
N THR A 200 -5.35 10.40 -21.89
CA THR A 200 -4.41 9.33 -22.21
C THR A 200 -3.09 9.93 -22.71
N PRO A 201 -2.00 9.14 -22.79
CA PRO A 201 -0.76 9.62 -23.40
C PRO A 201 -0.90 9.95 -24.90
N MET A 202 -1.92 9.39 -25.57
CA MET A 202 -2.15 9.53 -27.01
C MET A 202 -3.15 10.63 -27.38
N GLY A 203 -3.97 11.10 -26.43
CA GLY A 203 -5.06 12.04 -26.70
C GLY A 203 -6.10 12.09 -25.58
N ASP A 204 -7.13 12.91 -25.80
CA ASP A 204 -8.24 13.15 -24.89
C ASP A 204 -9.54 12.55 -25.41
N ILE A 205 -10.33 12.01 -24.48
CA ILE A 205 -11.74 11.72 -24.72
C ILE A 205 -12.54 12.69 -23.86
N MET A 206 -13.38 13.50 -24.50
CA MET A 206 -14.23 14.49 -23.86
C MET A 206 -15.70 14.12 -24.06
N TRP A 207 -16.48 14.31 -23.02
CA TRP A 207 -17.93 14.23 -23.02
C TRP A 207 -18.46 15.61 -22.65
N TYR A 208 -19.34 16.14 -23.48
CA TYR A 208 -20.01 17.41 -23.27
C TYR A 208 -21.50 17.16 -23.32
N SER A 209 -22.22 17.63 -22.30
CA SER A 209 -23.66 17.51 -22.22
C SER A 209 -24.28 18.84 -21.84
N PHE A 210 -25.32 19.25 -22.55
CA PHE A 210 -26.07 20.47 -22.31
C PHE A 210 -27.58 20.16 -22.40
N SER A 211 -28.37 20.79 -21.53
CA SER A 211 -29.83 20.73 -21.59
C SER A 211 -30.38 22.12 -21.35
N GLY A 212 -31.15 22.65 -22.31
CA GLY A 212 -31.64 24.02 -22.27
C GLY A 212 -32.87 24.25 -23.15
N ASP A 213 -33.46 25.43 -23.01
CA ASP A 213 -34.59 25.86 -23.82
C ASP A 213 -34.10 26.21 -25.24
N ALA A 214 -34.67 25.59 -26.27
CA ALA A 214 -34.29 25.82 -27.66
C ALA A 214 -34.66 27.23 -28.16
N ASN A 215 -35.49 27.98 -27.44
CA ASN A 215 -35.93 29.32 -27.84
C ASN A 215 -35.22 30.48 -27.14
N ALA A 216 -34.29 30.20 -26.23
CA ALA A 216 -33.42 31.25 -25.72
C ALA A 216 -32.70 31.89 -26.91
N LEU A 217 -33.03 33.14 -27.22
CA LEU A 217 -32.39 33.95 -28.28
C LEU A 217 -30.91 34.25 -27.97
N ASP A 218 -30.44 33.80 -26.82
CA ASP A 218 -29.07 33.93 -26.39
C ASP A 218 -28.29 32.68 -26.86
N PRO A 219 -27.25 32.87 -27.68
CA PRO A 219 -26.38 31.77 -28.09
C PRO A 219 -25.81 31.04 -26.87
N ILE A 220 -25.72 29.71 -26.95
CA ILE A 220 -25.10 28.87 -25.91
C ILE A 220 -23.64 29.32 -25.75
N SER A 221 -23.29 30.05 -24.68
CA SER A 221 -21.95 30.64 -24.52
C SER A 221 -20.83 29.64 -24.20
N ASP A 222 -21.06 28.34 -24.43
CA ASP A 222 -20.14 27.28 -24.02
C ASP A 222 -18.98 27.14 -25.02
N LYS A 223 -17.81 27.64 -24.61
CA LYS A 223 -16.62 27.74 -25.44
C LYS A 223 -15.45 26.95 -24.89
N VAL A 224 -15.08 25.95 -25.66
CA VAL A 224 -13.77 25.30 -25.77
C VAL A 224 -12.64 26.16 -26.35
N THR A 225 -11.39 26.22 -25.86
CA THR A 225 -10.28 26.72 -26.71
C THR A 225 -9.39 25.58 -27.18
N TYR A 226 -9.17 25.47 -28.50
CA TYR A 226 -8.22 24.52 -29.08
C TYR A 226 -6.97 25.26 -29.57
N ARG A 227 -5.80 24.69 -29.30
CA ARG A 227 -4.53 25.16 -29.85
C ARG A 227 -3.73 23.99 -30.38
N VAL A 228 -3.13 24.17 -31.57
CA VAL A 228 -2.27 23.16 -32.20
C VAL A 228 -1.09 22.76 -31.30
N PHE A 229 -0.55 23.71 -30.55
CA PHE A 229 0.50 23.44 -29.57
C PHE A 229 0.51 24.52 -28.47
N SER A 230 0.45 24.11 -27.21
CA SER A 230 0.66 24.96 -26.04
C SER A 230 1.53 24.21 -25.05
N ILE A 231 2.67 24.77 -24.65
CA ILE A 231 3.53 24.13 -23.65
C ILE A 231 2.77 23.93 -22.33
N MET A 232 1.88 24.88 -22.02
CA MET A 232 1.15 24.90 -20.76
C MET A 232 -0.01 23.92 -20.73
N ASP A 233 -0.55 23.50 -21.88
CA ASP A 233 -1.80 22.73 -21.96
C ASP A 233 -1.66 21.41 -22.75
N ASN A 234 -0.44 21.06 -23.20
CA ASN A 234 -0.20 19.88 -24.02
C ASN A 234 -0.05 18.62 -23.17
N GLN A 235 -0.92 17.66 -23.45
CA GLN A 235 -1.03 16.38 -22.76
C GLN A 235 0.25 15.55 -22.71
N GLN A 236 0.99 15.51 -23.82
CA GLN A 236 2.23 14.76 -23.92
C GLN A 236 3.30 15.37 -23.01
N ILE A 237 3.32 16.71 -22.90
CA ILE A 237 4.20 17.41 -21.97
C ILE A 237 3.80 17.11 -20.52
N ALA A 238 2.51 17.10 -20.20
CA ALA A 238 2.05 16.69 -18.88
C ALA A 238 2.38 15.23 -18.57
N PHE A 239 2.30 14.34 -19.54
CA PHE A 239 2.71 12.94 -19.36
C PHE A 239 4.21 12.83 -19.08
N VAL A 240 5.04 13.54 -19.83
CA VAL A 240 6.50 13.57 -19.60
C VAL A 240 6.82 14.18 -18.23
N ALA A 241 6.17 15.29 -17.88
CA ALA A 241 6.34 15.92 -16.58
C ALA A 241 5.87 15.02 -15.42
N LEU A 242 4.74 14.33 -15.58
CA LEU A 242 4.26 13.31 -14.65
C LEU A 242 5.30 12.20 -14.50
N LEU A 243 5.85 11.67 -15.58
CA LEU A 243 6.87 10.62 -15.54
C LEU A 243 8.12 11.09 -14.78
N ILE A 244 8.60 12.31 -15.05
CA ILE A 244 9.72 12.92 -14.31
C ILE A 244 9.36 13.06 -12.83
N CYS A 245 8.16 13.55 -12.50
CA CYS A 245 7.73 13.72 -11.11
C CYS A 245 7.58 12.39 -10.38
N LEU A 246 7.03 11.36 -11.03
CA LEU A 246 6.93 10.00 -10.48
C LEU A 246 8.32 9.42 -10.21
N LEU A 247 9.26 9.59 -11.14
CA LEU A 247 10.65 9.18 -10.92
C LEU A 247 11.27 9.91 -9.72
N LEU A 248 11.02 11.21 -9.56
CA LEU A 248 11.52 11.97 -8.42
C LEU A 248 10.87 11.54 -7.10
N ILE A 249 9.56 11.38 -7.06
CA ILE A 249 8.78 10.93 -5.89
C ILE A 249 9.28 9.54 -5.46
N LEU A 250 9.36 8.58 -6.37
CA LEU A 250 9.74 7.21 -6.06
C LEU A 250 11.25 7.06 -5.75
N ARG A 251 12.11 7.93 -6.28
CA ARG A 251 13.56 7.92 -5.99
C ARG A 251 13.92 8.60 -4.68
N THR A 252 13.10 9.54 -4.20
CA THR A 252 13.40 10.34 -3.00
C THR A 252 13.56 9.50 -1.73
N PRO A 253 12.66 8.53 -1.42
CA PRO A 253 12.82 7.63 -0.27
C PRO A 253 14.15 6.87 -0.28
N SER A 254 14.55 6.31 -1.44
CA SER A 254 15.82 5.59 -1.56
C SER A 254 17.02 6.51 -1.37
N ARG A 255 16.99 7.71 -1.96
CA ARG A 255 18.08 8.69 -1.83
C ARG A 255 18.27 9.15 -0.38
N ASP A 256 17.17 9.37 0.34
CA ASP A 256 17.25 9.84 1.72
C ASP A 256 17.51 8.67 2.69
N PHE A 257 17.11 7.44 2.35
CA PHE A 257 17.57 6.22 3.02
C PHE A 257 19.10 6.05 2.90
N ASP A 258 19.70 6.23 1.73
CA ASP A 258 21.18 6.15 1.57
C ASP A 258 21.91 7.18 2.46
N LYS A 259 21.33 8.36 2.66
CA LYS A 259 21.87 9.37 3.58
C LYS A 259 21.71 8.92 5.02
N PHE A 260 20.53 8.41 5.38
CA PHE A 260 20.24 7.86 6.70
C PHE A 260 21.17 6.69 7.06
N GLU A 261 21.43 5.79 6.12
CA GLU A 261 22.39 4.69 6.28
C GLU A 261 23.82 5.24 6.52
N LYS A 262 24.24 6.28 5.79
CA LYS A 262 25.55 6.90 5.98
C LYS A 262 25.74 7.60 7.32
N LEU A 263 24.64 8.10 7.92
CA LEU A 263 24.65 8.68 9.27
C LEU A 263 24.92 7.62 10.36
N HIS A 264 24.64 6.34 10.09
CA HIS A 264 25.00 5.28 11.02
C HIS A 264 26.53 5.06 11.00
N PRO A 265 27.14 4.81 12.18
CA PRO A 265 28.54 4.37 12.24
C PRO A 265 28.77 3.15 11.36
N LYS A 266 29.95 3.03 10.75
CA LYS A 266 30.25 1.97 9.74
C LYS A 266 29.87 0.56 10.20
N LYS A 267 30.00 0.27 11.50
CA LYS A 267 29.65 -1.01 12.12
C LYS A 267 28.14 -1.30 12.12
N PHE A 268 27.30 -0.27 12.25
CA PHE A 268 25.85 -0.42 12.42
C PHE A 268 25.04 -0.18 11.14
N ARG A 269 25.67 0.15 10.01
CA ARG A 269 24.96 0.41 8.73
C ARG A 269 24.07 -0.76 8.28
N LYS A 270 24.48 -2.00 8.53
CA LYS A 270 23.72 -3.21 8.17
C LYS A 270 22.36 -3.32 8.87
N TYR A 271 22.16 -2.59 9.97
CA TYR A 271 20.91 -2.60 10.74
C TYR A 271 19.94 -1.48 10.34
N ALA A 272 20.39 -0.50 9.54
CA ALA A 272 19.53 0.55 9.02
C ALA A 272 18.54 -0.06 8.02
N LYS A 273 17.24 0.02 8.32
CA LYS A 273 16.16 -0.45 7.43
C LYS A 273 15.37 0.73 6.86
N PRO A 274 14.88 0.63 5.62
CA PRO A 274 14.02 1.66 5.05
C PRO A 274 12.71 1.72 5.82
N LEU A 275 12.22 2.94 6.04
CA LEU A 275 10.96 3.16 6.75
C LEU A 275 9.78 2.85 5.81
N ILE A 276 8.97 1.85 6.17
CA ILE A 276 7.80 1.42 5.39
C ILE A 276 6.83 2.59 5.16
N VAL A 277 6.63 3.44 6.18
CA VAL A 277 5.71 4.60 6.09
C VAL A 277 6.10 5.57 4.97
N VAL A 278 7.39 5.84 4.79
CA VAL A 278 7.89 6.75 3.73
C VAL A 278 7.75 6.11 2.35
N TRP A 279 7.93 4.79 2.26
CA TRP A 279 7.75 4.09 1.00
C TRP A 279 6.27 4.03 0.58
N VAL A 280 5.37 3.78 1.53
CA VAL A 280 3.92 3.78 1.31
C VAL A 280 3.41 5.18 0.95
N SER A 281 3.92 6.26 1.59
CA SER A 281 3.53 7.63 1.24
C SER A 281 3.92 7.98 -0.19
N ALA A 282 5.13 7.62 -0.62
CA ALA A 282 5.60 7.87 -1.98
C ALA A 282 4.75 7.14 -3.03
N ILE A 283 4.38 5.87 -2.79
CA ILE A 283 3.49 5.10 -3.68
C ILE A 283 2.08 5.70 -3.71
N ALA A 284 1.53 6.04 -2.54
CA ALA A 284 0.20 6.63 -2.45
C ALA A 284 0.13 7.97 -3.20
N LEU A 285 1.14 8.83 -3.00
CA LEU A 285 1.21 10.13 -3.67
C LEU A 285 1.43 9.99 -5.19
N ALA A 286 2.24 9.03 -5.61
CA ALA A 286 2.41 8.68 -7.01
C ALA A 286 1.10 8.22 -7.65
N ALA A 287 0.35 7.33 -6.98
CA ALA A 287 -0.94 6.85 -7.44
C ALA A 287 -1.96 8.00 -7.56
N VAL A 288 -2.02 8.88 -6.56
CA VAL A 288 -2.89 10.07 -6.60
C VAL A 288 -2.54 10.97 -7.79
N CYS A 289 -1.25 11.26 -8.04
CA CYS A 289 -0.86 12.04 -9.23
C CYS A 289 -1.33 11.38 -10.54
N VAL A 290 -1.18 10.06 -10.68
CA VAL A 290 -1.63 9.33 -11.88
C VAL A 290 -3.15 9.39 -12.04
N VAL A 291 -3.91 9.17 -10.96
CA VAL A 291 -5.38 9.23 -11.00
C VAL A 291 -5.85 10.62 -11.42
N LEU A 292 -5.23 11.66 -10.86
CA LEU A 292 -5.55 13.05 -11.18
C LEU A 292 -5.17 13.44 -12.63
N TYR A 293 -4.13 12.82 -13.20
CA TYR A 293 -3.81 12.97 -14.61
C TYR A 293 -4.89 12.37 -15.51
N VAL A 294 -5.30 11.12 -15.23
CA VAL A 294 -6.27 10.38 -16.05
C VAL A 294 -7.67 10.97 -15.92
N LEU A 295 -8.08 11.37 -14.72
CA LEU A 295 -9.42 11.84 -14.38
C LEU A 295 -9.36 13.31 -13.89
N PRO A 296 -9.16 14.28 -14.80
CA PRO A 296 -9.04 15.69 -14.44
C PRO A 296 -10.30 16.28 -13.77
N PHE A 297 -11.48 15.70 -14.02
CA PHE A 297 -12.75 16.15 -13.43
C PHE A 297 -12.84 15.90 -11.91
N LEU A 298 -11.97 15.08 -11.31
CA LEU A 298 -11.95 14.88 -9.85
C LEU A 298 -11.61 16.17 -9.08
N PHE A 299 -11.07 17.19 -9.75
CA PHE A 299 -10.86 18.53 -9.20
C PHE A 299 -11.98 19.54 -9.52
N ALA A 300 -13.01 19.14 -10.27
CA ALA A 300 -14.08 20.04 -10.72
C ALA A 300 -14.95 20.58 -9.57
N PHE A 301 -14.83 20.03 -8.34
CA PHE A 301 -15.58 20.49 -7.18
C PHE A 301 -15.32 21.97 -6.79
N SER A 302 -14.19 22.54 -7.21
CA SER A 302 -13.80 23.91 -6.86
C SER A 302 -14.26 24.96 -7.87
N SER A 303 -14.39 24.60 -9.16
CA SER A 303 -14.85 25.51 -10.22
C SER A 303 -15.00 24.73 -11.54
N PRO A 304 -16.18 24.76 -12.20
CA PRO A 304 -16.42 24.12 -13.51
C PRO A 304 -15.48 24.64 -14.61
N ASN A 305 -15.14 25.93 -14.56
CA ASN A 305 -14.33 26.62 -15.59
C ASN A 305 -12.81 26.43 -15.44
N THR A 306 -12.35 25.81 -14.36
CA THR A 306 -10.92 25.57 -14.17
C THR A 306 -10.63 24.10 -14.46
N TYR A 307 -10.40 23.78 -15.74
CA TYR A 307 -9.61 22.59 -16.02
C TYR A 307 -8.18 22.90 -15.62
N ILE A 308 -7.84 22.51 -14.39
CA ILE A 308 -6.56 22.69 -13.72
C ILE A 308 -5.49 21.86 -14.46
N PHE A 309 -5.22 22.12 -15.74
CA PHE A 309 -4.07 21.53 -16.43
C PHE A 309 -2.80 22.28 -16.02
N ALA A 310 -2.81 23.62 -16.18
CA ALA A 310 -1.71 24.46 -15.73
C ALA A 310 -1.50 24.30 -14.21
N GLY A 311 -2.55 24.28 -13.41
CA GLY A 311 -2.40 24.03 -11.97
C GLY A 311 -1.92 22.61 -11.65
N TYR A 312 -2.31 21.59 -12.41
CA TYR A 312 -1.82 20.23 -12.18
C TYR A 312 -0.33 20.14 -12.47
N LEU A 313 0.11 20.70 -13.61
CA LEU A 313 1.50 20.70 -14.05
C LEU A 313 2.40 21.60 -13.19
N TYR A 314 1.95 22.81 -12.85
CA TYR A 314 2.76 23.84 -12.21
C TYR A 314 2.58 23.93 -10.69
N VAL A 315 1.48 23.42 -10.15
CA VAL A 315 1.19 23.49 -8.71
C VAL A 315 1.16 22.10 -8.10
N VAL A 316 0.28 21.20 -8.55
CA VAL A 316 0.08 19.88 -7.92
C VAL A 316 1.33 19.00 -8.04
N LEU A 317 1.88 18.83 -9.25
CA LEU A 317 3.05 17.98 -9.48
C LEU A 317 4.29 18.49 -8.71
N PRO A 318 4.68 19.78 -8.77
CA PRO A 318 5.80 20.30 -8.00
C PRO A 318 5.56 20.23 -6.49
N LEU A 319 4.34 20.56 -6.02
CA LEU A 319 4.01 20.45 -4.60
C LEU A 319 4.06 19.02 -4.11
N ALA A 320 3.64 18.03 -4.90
CA ALA A 320 3.74 16.62 -4.54
C ALA A 320 5.21 16.20 -4.37
N VAL A 321 6.09 16.58 -5.31
CA VAL A 321 7.54 16.31 -5.21
C VAL A 321 8.13 16.99 -3.96
N ILE A 322 7.77 18.25 -3.72
CA ILE A 322 8.25 19.02 -2.57
C ILE A 322 7.74 18.41 -1.25
N ALA A 323 6.46 18.07 -1.18
CA ALA A 323 5.82 17.49 -0.01
C ALA A 323 6.47 16.14 0.35
N GLU A 324 6.67 15.26 -0.63
CA GLU A 324 7.36 13.98 -0.39
C GLU A 324 8.81 14.20 0.04
N HIS A 325 9.50 15.19 -0.55
CA HIS A 325 10.87 15.51 -0.15
C HIS A 325 10.95 15.96 1.32
N PHE A 326 10.07 16.86 1.76
CA PHE A 326 10.04 17.30 3.15
C PHE A 326 9.56 16.20 4.10
N PHE A 327 8.55 15.43 3.71
CA PHE A 327 8.03 14.31 4.50
C PHE A 327 9.12 13.25 4.74
N SER A 328 9.76 12.77 3.67
CA SER A 328 10.90 11.84 3.74
C SER A 328 12.01 12.39 4.65
N LYS A 329 12.42 13.65 4.45
CA LYS A 329 13.48 14.29 5.25
C LYS A 329 13.11 14.41 6.73
N ILE A 330 11.87 14.76 7.07
CA ILE A 330 11.40 14.88 8.46
C ILE A 330 11.36 13.50 9.12
N MET A 331 10.85 12.49 8.43
CA MET A 331 10.71 11.14 8.97
C MET A 331 12.08 10.49 9.22
N TYR A 332 13.00 10.55 8.25
CA TYR A 332 14.37 10.07 8.44
C TYR A 332 15.16 10.94 9.42
N GLY A 333 14.91 12.24 9.49
CA GLY A 333 15.51 13.13 10.48
C GLY A 333 15.10 12.78 11.91
N ARG A 334 13.81 12.47 12.14
CA ARG A 334 13.33 11.96 13.42
C ARG A 334 13.93 10.61 13.77
N ALA A 335 14.01 9.70 12.79
CA ALA A 335 14.65 8.40 12.99
C ALA A 335 16.15 8.55 13.30
N ALA A 336 16.82 9.55 12.74
CA ALA A 336 18.24 9.82 12.96
C ALA A 336 18.55 10.27 14.40
N LEU A 337 17.59 10.88 15.11
CA LEU A 337 17.76 11.26 16.53
C LEU A 337 17.86 10.04 17.46
N ASN A 338 17.34 8.89 17.02
CA ASN A 338 17.42 7.65 17.76
C ASN A 338 18.68 6.85 17.39
N ILE A 339 19.54 7.37 16.52
CA ILE A 339 20.85 6.77 16.29
C ILE A 339 21.63 6.99 17.60
N PRO A 340 22.09 5.92 18.27
CA PRO A 340 22.91 6.08 19.46
C PRO A 340 24.15 6.89 19.07
N ASP A 341 24.30 8.06 19.68
CA ASP A 341 25.51 8.86 19.53
C ASP A 341 26.69 7.98 19.93
N GLU A 342 27.67 7.90 19.05
CA GLU A 342 29.01 7.50 19.43
C GLU A 342 29.51 8.62 20.34
N SER A 343 29.06 8.62 21.60
CA SER A 343 29.70 9.36 22.67
C SER A 343 31.08 8.71 22.83
N SER A 344 31.95 9.16 21.94
CA SER A 344 33.34 9.41 22.22
C SER A 344 33.35 10.29 23.47
N ILE A 345 33.31 9.63 24.63
CA ILE A 345 34.31 9.94 25.62
C ILE A 345 35.60 9.96 24.80
N GLU A 346 36.30 11.09 24.74
CA GLU A 346 37.70 11.09 24.32
C GLU A 346 38.42 10.14 25.28
N ILE A 347 38.36 8.84 24.99
CA ILE A 347 39.41 7.96 25.39
C ILE A 347 40.56 8.49 24.57
N LYS A 348 41.49 9.18 25.23
CA LYS A 348 42.87 9.22 24.79
C LYS A 348 43.39 7.79 24.77
N GLN A 349 42.84 6.95 23.90
CA GLN A 349 43.39 5.69 23.49
C GLN A 349 44.34 6.08 22.38
N ALA A 350 45.53 6.50 22.79
CA ALA A 350 46.66 6.47 21.90
C ALA A 350 46.80 5.00 21.44
N MET A 351 46.34 4.70 20.23
CA MET A 351 46.87 3.57 19.48
C MET A 351 48.34 3.89 19.22
N LEU A 352 49.20 3.48 20.16
CA LEU A 352 50.61 3.25 19.86
C LEU A 352 50.67 1.85 19.27
N GLU A 353 51.07 1.74 18.01
CA GLU A 353 51.53 0.48 17.44
C GLU A 353 52.66 -0.06 18.33
N PRO A 354 52.53 -1.26 18.94
CA PRO A 354 53.62 -1.83 19.67
C PRO A 354 54.63 -2.38 18.65
N GLU A 355 55.85 -1.84 18.67
CA GLU A 355 57.00 -2.55 18.12
C GLU A 355 57.08 -3.92 18.79
N ALA A 356 57.04 -4.96 17.96
CA ALA A 356 57.01 -6.35 18.36
C ALA A 356 58.13 -6.71 19.34
N LYS A 357 57.75 -7.34 20.46
CA LYS A 357 58.58 -8.35 21.11
C LYS A 357 57.73 -9.57 21.41
N GLU A 358 58.23 -10.70 20.92
CA GLU A 358 57.67 -12.04 21.05
C GLU A 358 57.35 -12.36 22.52
N GLY A 359 56.07 -12.63 22.77
CA GLY A 359 55.55 -13.12 24.03
C GLY A 359 54.06 -13.38 23.85
N GLU A 360 53.64 -14.64 24.00
CA GLU A 360 52.25 -15.07 23.84
C GLU A 360 51.31 -14.23 24.72
N TRP A 361 50.35 -13.56 24.09
CA TRP A 361 49.39 -12.70 24.79
C TRP A 361 48.35 -13.60 25.46
N LEU A 362 48.36 -13.69 26.79
CA LEU A 362 47.37 -14.47 27.55
C LEU A 362 46.19 -13.59 27.95
N CYS A 363 44.97 -14.03 27.65
CA CYS A 363 43.75 -13.36 28.10
C CYS A 363 43.67 -13.37 29.63
N LYS A 364 43.60 -12.20 30.27
CA LYS A 364 43.53 -12.10 31.75
C LYS A 364 42.18 -12.48 32.35
N SER A 365 41.18 -12.79 31.53
CA SER A 365 39.87 -13.27 31.97
C SER A 365 39.74 -14.80 31.88
N CYS A 366 40.21 -15.42 30.80
CA CYS A 366 40.10 -16.88 30.61
C CYS A 366 41.44 -17.63 30.64
N TYR A 367 42.57 -16.91 30.77
CA TYR A 367 43.95 -17.44 30.78
C TYR A 367 44.37 -18.26 29.56
N MET A 368 43.57 -18.23 28.48
CA MET A 368 43.92 -18.84 27.20
C MET A 368 44.78 -17.89 26.35
N PRO A 369 45.69 -18.43 25.49
CA PRO A 369 46.46 -17.63 24.55
C PRO A 369 45.53 -16.95 23.53
N ILE A 370 45.84 -15.71 23.17
CA ILE A 370 45.13 -14.93 22.17
C ILE A 370 45.89 -15.05 20.84
N GLU A 371 45.26 -15.65 19.83
CA GLU A 371 45.82 -15.75 18.48
C GLU A 371 45.85 -14.35 17.81
N GLU A 372 46.90 -14.05 17.03
CA GLU A 372 47.12 -12.74 16.40
C GLU A 372 45.99 -12.26 15.46
N THR A 373 45.09 -13.16 15.06
CA THR A 373 44.00 -12.87 14.11
C THR A 373 42.67 -12.49 14.78
N LEU A 374 42.56 -12.57 16.11
CA LEU A 374 41.36 -12.24 16.87
C LEU A 374 41.50 -10.88 17.56
N ASP A 375 40.43 -10.07 17.52
CA ASP A 375 40.39 -8.73 18.11
C ASP A 375 40.81 -8.77 19.61
N ILE A 376 41.99 -8.20 19.90
CA ILE A 376 42.54 -8.07 21.25
C ILE A 376 41.92 -6.83 21.91
N PHE A 377 41.33 -6.99 23.09
CA PHE A 377 40.87 -5.88 23.90
C PHE A 377 41.89 -5.58 25.00
N GLN A 378 42.39 -4.34 25.05
CA GLN A 378 43.33 -3.89 26.07
C GLN A 378 42.70 -2.79 26.95
N CYS A 379 42.60 -3.07 28.25
CA CYS A 379 42.15 -2.11 29.25
C CYS A 379 43.22 -1.03 29.46
N SER A 380 42.82 0.16 29.93
CA SER A 380 43.72 1.26 30.28
C SER A 380 44.76 0.90 31.35
N CYS A 381 44.51 -0.13 32.16
CA CYS A 381 45.48 -0.66 33.12
C CYS A 381 46.51 -1.64 32.49
N GLY A 382 46.48 -1.84 31.17
CA GLY A 382 47.37 -2.76 30.45
C GLY A 382 46.91 -4.22 30.40
N ALA A 383 45.75 -4.57 30.97
CA ALA A 383 45.22 -5.93 30.92
C ALA A 383 44.67 -6.27 29.52
N THR A 384 45.07 -7.42 28.98
CA THR A 384 44.69 -7.91 27.65
C THR A 384 43.69 -9.05 27.76
N MET A 385 42.69 -9.07 26.89
CA MET A 385 41.62 -10.06 26.91
C MET A 385 41.01 -10.23 25.52
N HIS A 386 40.40 -11.38 25.25
CA HIS A 386 39.55 -11.53 24.05
C HIS A 386 38.40 -10.53 24.12
N VAL A 387 37.99 -9.95 22.98
CA VAL A 387 36.80 -9.06 22.94
C VAL A 387 35.57 -9.74 23.54
N LYS A 388 35.31 -11.02 23.25
CA LYS A 388 34.20 -11.77 23.87
C LYS A 388 34.32 -11.91 25.39
N CYS A 389 35.54 -12.08 25.90
CA CYS A 389 35.79 -12.14 27.35
C CYS A 389 35.62 -10.77 28.00
N ALA A 390 36.02 -9.70 27.32
CA ALA A 390 35.81 -8.32 27.76
C ALA A 390 34.32 -7.99 27.84
N GLU A 391 33.57 -8.33 26.78
CA GLU A 391 32.13 -8.11 26.69
C GLU A 391 31.38 -8.91 27.76
N ARG A 392 31.80 -10.14 28.07
CA ARG A 392 31.18 -10.91 29.15
C ARG A 392 31.53 -10.40 30.54
N ALA A 393 32.79 -10.00 30.76
CA ALA A 393 33.25 -9.56 32.08
C ALA A 393 32.70 -8.19 32.48
N GLN A 394 32.46 -7.30 31.50
CA GLN A 394 31.99 -5.90 31.63
C GLN A 394 32.85 -4.96 32.50
N THR A 395 33.67 -5.53 33.37
CA THR A 395 34.62 -4.89 34.27
C THR A 395 35.97 -5.58 34.12
N CYS A 396 37.06 -4.80 34.20
CA CYS A 396 38.39 -5.36 34.16
C CYS A 396 38.69 -6.13 35.45
N PRO A 397 39.07 -7.42 35.41
CA PRO A 397 39.40 -8.20 36.61
C PRO A 397 40.65 -7.68 37.34
N MET A 398 41.50 -6.90 36.67
CA MET A 398 42.73 -6.35 37.26
C MET A 398 42.56 -4.99 37.94
N CYS A 399 41.66 -4.13 37.44
CA CYS A 399 41.53 -2.75 37.92
C CYS A 399 40.10 -2.30 38.22
N GLY A 400 39.10 -3.14 37.96
CA GLY A 400 37.68 -2.83 38.19
C GLY A 400 37.08 -1.82 37.21
N ALA A 401 37.83 -1.32 36.22
CA ALA A 401 37.31 -0.36 35.25
C ALA A 401 36.21 -0.98 34.38
N VAL A 402 35.12 -0.23 34.16
CA VAL A 402 34.03 -0.63 33.24
C VAL A 402 34.56 -0.58 31.81
N LEU A 403 34.48 -1.70 31.10
CA LEU A 403 35.11 -1.87 29.79
C LEU A 403 34.28 -1.27 28.65
N PHE A 404 32.96 -1.30 28.77
CA PHE A 404 32.02 -0.81 27.73
C PHE A 404 30.93 0.10 28.32
N PRO A 405 31.26 1.31 28.81
CA PRO A 405 30.33 2.20 29.50
C PRO A 405 29.09 2.61 28.68
N GLN A 406 29.17 2.52 27.35
CA GLN A 406 28.06 2.87 26.44
C GLN A 406 27.02 1.74 26.26
N LEU A 407 27.44 0.50 26.53
CA LEU A 407 26.62 -0.70 26.37
C LEU A 407 26.20 -1.24 27.74
N THR A 408 26.93 -0.89 28.81
CA THR A 408 26.62 -1.34 30.16
C THR A 408 25.47 -0.56 30.78
N ARG A 409 24.42 -1.28 31.13
CA ARG A 409 23.34 -0.79 31.99
C ARG A 409 23.50 -1.41 33.37
N SER A 410 23.21 -0.64 34.42
CA SER A 410 23.12 -1.18 35.77
C SER A 410 21.72 -1.73 36.03
N ILE A 411 21.64 -2.98 36.47
CA ILE A 411 20.40 -3.60 36.94
C ILE A 411 20.59 -4.03 38.40
N GLU A 412 19.55 -3.86 39.20
CA GLU A 412 19.50 -4.38 40.57
C GLU A 412 18.99 -5.82 40.53
N CYS A 413 19.74 -6.73 41.13
CA CYS A 413 19.37 -8.12 41.17
C CYS A 413 18.10 -8.34 41.99
N LYS A 414 17.03 -8.82 41.36
CA LYS A 414 15.77 -9.11 42.05
C LYS A 414 15.89 -10.19 43.14
N ALA A 415 16.90 -11.07 43.06
CA ALA A 415 17.10 -12.17 44.00
C ALA A 415 17.97 -11.78 45.22
N CYS A 416 19.01 -10.95 45.04
CA CYS A 416 19.96 -10.64 46.12
C CYS A 416 20.17 -9.14 46.39
N GLY A 417 19.51 -8.26 45.63
CA GLY A 417 19.63 -6.80 45.73
C GLY A 417 20.94 -6.22 45.22
N GLU A 418 21.86 -7.04 44.69
CA GLU A 418 23.15 -6.55 44.19
C GLU A 418 22.99 -5.80 42.86
N SER A 419 23.58 -4.62 42.77
CA SER A 419 23.64 -3.87 41.52
C SER A 419 24.82 -4.34 40.66
N PHE A 420 24.54 -4.82 39.45
CA PHE A 420 25.58 -5.26 38.52
C PHE A 420 25.35 -4.72 37.10
N LEU A 421 26.39 -4.77 36.27
CA LEU A 421 26.39 -4.23 34.92
C LEU A 421 26.18 -5.34 33.88
N TYR A 422 25.37 -5.09 32.86
CA TYR A 422 25.14 -6.02 31.75
C TYR A 422 25.10 -5.29 30.39
N SER A 423 25.34 -6.03 29.29
CA SER A 423 25.59 -5.50 27.93
C SER A 423 24.38 -4.93 27.18
N GLY A 424 23.16 -5.08 27.73
CA GLY A 424 21.92 -4.64 27.07
C GLY A 424 21.43 -5.49 25.90
N ASN A 425 22.26 -6.40 25.37
CA ASN A 425 21.96 -7.20 24.17
C ASN A 425 21.56 -8.66 24.48
N GLU A 426 21.56 -9.03 25.76
CA GLU A 426 21.27 -10.36 26.26
C GLU A 426 19.77 -10.52 26.55
N ASP A 427 19.19 -11.69 26.22
CA ASP A 427 17.81 -12.03 26.57
C ASP A 427 17.63 -12.00 28.11
N GLY A 428 16.44 -11.62 28.61
CA GLY A 428 16.22 -11.45 30.05
C GLY A 428 16.51 -12.69 30.91
N TYR A 429 16.34 -13.89 30.33
CA TYR A 429 16.67 -15.18 30.92
C TYR A 429 18.12 -15.64 30.67
N SER A 430 18.96 -14.81 30.07
CA SER A 430 20.40 -15.03 29.92
C SER A 430 21.24 -14.11 30.81
N ILE A 431 20.65 -13.01 31.30
CA ILE A 431 21.31 -12.07 32.21
C ILE A 431 21.43 -12.71 33.60
N GLN A 432 22.65 -13.06 33.99
CA GLN A 432 22.97 -13.66 35.29
C GLN A 432 23.61 -12.64 36.22
N CYS A 433 23.21 -12.65 37.50
CA CYS A 433 23.83 -11.82 38.52
C CYS A 433 25.28 -12.26 38.77
N THR A 434 26.23 -11.32 38.72
CA THR A 434 27.66 -11.60 38.97
C THR A 434 27.95 -12.10 40.38
N LYS A 435 27.11 -11.77 41.36
CA LYS A 435 27.28 -12.19 42.76
C LYS A 435 26.59 -13.52 43.06
N CYS A 436 25.36 -13.69 42.59
CA CYS A 436 24.53 -14.83 42.99
C CYS A 436 24.12 -15.75 41.84
N GLY A 437 24.61 -15.53 40.62
CA GLY A 437 24.26 -16.30 39.42
C GLY A 437 22.82 -16.14 38.92
N ALA A 438 21.88 -15.69 39.75
CA ALA A 438 20.46 -15.69 39.45
C ALA A 438 20.09 -14.92 38.16
N PHE A 439 19.14 -15.47 37.41
CA PHE A 439 18.52 -14.79 36.28
C PHE A 439 17.71 -13.57 36.72
N GLN A 440 17.69 -12.52 35.89
CA GLN A 440 17.00 -11.27 36.20
C GLN A 440 15.52 -11.25 35.84
N GLU A 441 15.11 -12.08 34.88
CA GLU A 441 13.70 -12.36 34.66
C GLU A 441 13.19 -13.30 35.75
N GLN A 442 12.03 -12.98 36.33
CA GLN A 442 11.51 -13.74 37.46
C GLN A 442 10.78 -14.98 36.94
N VAL A 443 11.11 -16.15 37.51
CA VAL A 443 10.36 -17.38 37.28
C VAL A 443 8.92 -17.19 37.76
N VAL A 444 7.98 -17.15 36.82
CA VAL A 444 6.57 -16.86 37.09
C VAL A 444 5.95 -18.02 37.89
N PRO A 445 5.30 -17.76 39.03
CA PRO A 445 4.60 -18.81 39.77
C PRO A 445 3.52 -19.50 38.93
N GLY A 446 3.48 -20.83 38.97
CA GLY A 446 2.48 -21.62 38.25
C GLY A 446 2.76 -21.84 36.76
N LYS A 447 3.89 -21.37 36.24
CA LYS A 447 4.37 -21.75 34.90
C LYS A 447 5.42 -22.85 34.98
N ASN A 448 5.46 -23.68 33.94
CA ASN A 448 6.44 -24.75 33.79
C ASN A 448 7.45 -24.41 32.67
N TYR A 449 8.73 -24.63 32.96
CA TYR A 449 9.85 -24.25 32.11
C TYR A 449 10.65 -25.49 31.66
N LEU A 450 10.91 -25.57 30.35
CA LEU A 450 11.85 -26.52 29.75
C LEU A 450 13.16 -25.81 29.42
N ILE A 451 14.25 -26.26 30.03
CA ILE A 451 15.61 -25.75 29.82
C ILE A 451 16.39 -26.78 29.00
N VAL A 452 16.84 -26.35 27.83
CA VAL A 452 17.61 -27.18 26.90
C VAL A 452 19.08 -26.76 26.96
N ASP A 453 19.89 -27.59 27.62
CA ASP A 453 21.30 -27.34 27.94
C ASP A 453 22.12 -28.61 27.68
N GLU A 454 23.40 -28.51 27.29
CA GLU A 454 24.32 -29.66 27.28
C GLU A 454 24.80 -30.04 28.69
N ASP A 455 25.05 -29.03 29.52
CA ASP A 455 25.31 -29.16 30.97
C ASP A 455 24.22 -28.36 31.70
N PRO A 456 23.47 -28.95 32.67
CA PRO A 456 22.28 -28.35 33.32
C PRO A 456 22.55 -27.10 34.19
N HIS A 457 23.60 -26.34 33.89
CA HIS A 457 24.04 -25.14 34.58
C HIS A 457 22.95 -24.07 34.65
N ASN A 458 22.20 -23.82 33.58
CA ASN A 458 21.15 -22.80 33.58
C ASN A 458 19.95 -23.26 34.40
N ALA A 459 19.56 -24.54 34.30
CA ALA A 459 18.49 -25.09 35.12
C ALA A 459 18.81 -24.99 36.63
N PHE A 460 20.03 -25.35 37.04
CA PHE A 460 20.48 -25.20 38.43
C PHE A 460 20.47 -23.73 38.88
N THR A 461 20.95 -22.82 38.02
CA THR A 461 20.95 -21.39 38.32
C THR A 461 19.52 -20.84 38.50
N MET A 462 18.57 -21.35 37.73
CA MET A 462 17.16 -20.95 37.79
C MET A 462 16.46 -21.43 39.07
N ILE A 463 16.67 -22.68 39.50
CA ILE A 463 16.09 -23.18 40.76
C ILE A 463 16.74 -22.52 41.98
N ARG A 464 18.05 -22.24 41.93
CA ARG A 464 18.76 -21.49 42.98
C ARG A 464 18.17 -20.09 43.15
N ALA A 465 17.91 -19.40 42.04
CA ALA A 465 17.30 -18.08 42.06
C ALA A 465 15.93 -18.12 42.74
N LEU A 466 15.11 -19.14 42.44
CA LEU A 466 13.82 -19.36 43.09
C LEU A 466 13.98 -19.61 44.59
N GLY A 467 14.94 -20.44 45.01
CA GLY A 467 15.23 -20.73 46.42
C GLY A 467 15.82 -19.56 47.20
N LYS A 468 16.26 -18.48 46.55
CA LYS A 468 16.68 -17.22 47.20
C LYS A 468 15.52 -16.23 47.38
N THR A 469 14.36 -16.51 46.80
CA THR A 469 13.11 -15.77 47.05
C THR A 469 12.34 -16.42 48.22
N ASP A 470 11.19 -15.85 48.62
CA ASP A 470 10.32 -16.42 49.66
C ASP A 470 9.60 -17.74 49.27
N ARG A 471 10.10 -18.44 48.24
CA ARG A 471 9.53 -19.69 47.70
C ARG A 471 10.44 -20.85 48.04
N GLN A 472 9.88 -21.96 48.55
CA GLN A 472 10.68 -23.16 48.74
C GLN A 472 10.96 -23.84 47.40
N ALA A 473 12.15 -24.41 47.29
CA ALA A 473 12.65 -25.04 46.08
C ALA A 473 13.17 -26.45 46.38
N MET A 474 12.87 -27.40 45.51
CA MET A 474 13.41 -28.76 45.53
C MET A 474 14.05 -29.10 44.18
N CYS A 475 15.15 -29.83 44.20
CA CYS A 475 15.85 -30.30 43.01
C CYS A 475 16.04 -31.82 43.09
N LEU A 476 15.53 -32.53 42.08
CA LEU A 476 15.82 -33.94 41.85
C LEU A 476 16.87 -34.02 40.75
N THR A 477 18.02 -34.64 41.05
CA THR A 477 19.17 -34.68 40.14
C THR A 477 19.83 -36.05 40.17
N THR A 478 20.42 -36.47 39.06
CA THR A 478 21.28 -37.68 39.01
C THR A 478 22.71 -37.38 39.47
N GLN A 479 23.07 -36.10 39.60
CA GLN A 479 24.38 -35.66 40.06
C GLN A 479 24.52 -35.78 41.58
N PHE A 480 25.74 -36.07 42.03
CA PHE A 480 26.04 -36.20 43.45
C PHE A 480 25.74 -34.89 44.21
N PRO A 481 24.91 -34.90 45.28
CA PRO A 481 24.47 -33.68 45.97
C PRO A 481 25.61 -32.82 46.50
N GLY A 482 26.70 -33.42 46.99
CA GLY A 482 27.85 -32.67 47.49
C GLY A 482 28.51 -31.83 46.40
N LYS A 483 28.55 -32.34 45.16
CA LYS A 483 29.06 -31.61 43.99
C LYS A 483 28.12 -30.46 43.63
N VAL A 484 26.82 -30.72 43.54
CA VAL A 484 25.81 -29.70 43.19
C VAL A 484 25.78 -28.56 44.22
N ARG A 485 25.89 -28.87 45.52
CA ARG A 485 25.95 -27.85 46.58
C ARG A 485 27.20 -26.98 46.46
N SER A 486 28.36 -27.58 46.17
CA SER A 486 29.63 -26.88 46.02
C SER A 486 29.65 -25.99 44.78
N ASP A 487 29.20 -26.51 43.64
CA ASP A 487 29.35 -25.85 42.34
C ASP A 487 28.32 -24.71 42.16
N PHE A 488 27.13 -24.83 42.77
CA PHE A 488 26.01 -23.93 42.51
C PHE A 488 25.50 -23.14 43.73
N ASP A 489 26.06 -23.30 44.93
CA ASP A 489 25.61 -22.58 46.15
C ASP A 489 24.10 -22.77 46.40
N MET A 490 23.72 -24.04 46.61
CA MET A 490 22.34 -24.55 46.73
C MET A 490 21.93 -24.80 48.19
N GLU A 491 22.34 -23.92 49.12
CA GLU A 491 22.04 -24.12 50.55
C GLU A 491 20.54 -24.01 50.87
N SER A 492 19.80 -23.16 50.14
CA SER A 492 18.37 -22.92 50.36
C SER A 492 17.44 -23.85 49.57
N VAL A 493 17.99 -24.80 48.81
CA VAL A 493 17.24 -25.75 47.97
C VAL A 493 17.36 -27.16 48.56
N GLU A 494 16.23 -27.85 48.69
CA GLU A 494 16.21 -29.26 49.07
C GLU A 494 16.68 -30.11 47.89
N ILE A 495 17.72 -30.93 48.07
CA ILE A 495 18.30 -31.75 47.00
C ILE A 495 17.98 -33.21 47.26
N LYS A 496 17.37 -33.86 46.29
CA LYS A 496 17.09 -35.29 46.25
C LYS A 496 17.89 -35.94 45.14
N TRP A 497 18.58 -37.03 45.47
CA TRP A 497 19.50 -37.68 44.56
C TRP A 497 18.87 -38.91 43.94
N PHE A 498 18.88 -39.01 42.62
CA PHE A 498 18.54 -40.25 41.93
C PHE A 498 19.73 -41.23 42.00
N SER A 499 19.67 -42.22 42.89
CA SER A 499 20.72 -43.22 43.06
C SER A 499 20.16 -44.61 43.37
N ASP A 500 20.90 -45.64 42.99
CA ASP A 500 20.62 -47.03 43.38
C ASP A 500 21.13 -47.37 44.81
N SER A 501 21.78 -46.44 45.52
CA SER A 501 22.41 -46.67 46.83
C SER A 501 21.43 -46.57 48.01
N THR A 502 21.00 -47.69 48.58
CA THR A 502 20.03 -47.75 49.69
C THR A 502 20.48 -47.16 51.06
N THR A 503 21.60 -46.43 51.10
CA THR A 503 22.27 -46.00 52.34
C THR A 503 22.10 -44.53 52.72
N ASP A 504 21.59 -43.67 51.84
CA ASP A 504 21.48 -42.22 52.08
C ASP A 504 20.02 -41.75 52.24
N ILE A 505 19.78 -40.85 53.21
CA ILE A 505 18.44 -40.36 53.62
C ILE A 505 17.73 -39.54 52.53
N ASP A 506 18.47 -38.98 51.58
CA ASP A 506 17.96 -38.15 50.47
C ASP A 506 18.01 -38.86 49.12
N ASN A 507 18.11 -40.19 49.12
CA ASN A 507 18.11 -40.97 47.89
C ASN A 507 16.68 -41.29 47.41
N VAL A 508 16.50 -41.22 46.10
CA VAL A 508 15.27 -41.48 45.36
C VAL A 508 15.55 -42.55 44.31
N ASN A 509 14.79 -43.64 44.33
CA ASN A 509 14.97 -44.72 43.37
C ASN A 509 14.65 -44.27 41.93
N PRO A 510 15.62 -44.27 41.00
CA PRO A 510 15.37 -43.84 39.62
C PRO A 510 14.52 -44.80 38.80
N LYS A 511 14.33 -46.05 39.24
CA LYS A 511 13.61 -47.11 38.50
C LYS A 511 12.14 -47.24 38.87
N ASP A 512 11.69 -46.54 39.91
CA ASP A 512 10.31 -46.59 40.38
C ASP A 512 9.67 -45.20 40.40
N LEU A 513 9.51 -44.62 39.20
CA LEU A 513 9.00 -43.25 39.03
C LEU A 513 7.63 -42.99 39.68
N ASP A 514 6.76 -43.99 39.71
CA ASP A 514 5.43 -43.89 40.31
C ASP A 514 5.43 -44.09 41.84
N GLY A 515 6.53 -44.58 42.41
CA GLY A 515 6.73 -44.76 43.85
C GLY A 515 7.42 -43.55 44.48
N ASP A 516 8.67 -43.73 44.92
CA ASP A 516 9.41 -42.74 45.72
C ASP A 516 9.47 -41.32 45.10
N PRO A 517 9.85 -41.13 43.82
CA PRO A 517 9.95 -39.80 43.23
C PRO A 517 8.60 -39.07 43.21
N MET A 518 7.52 -39.80 42.87
CA MET A 518 6.18 -39.22 42.80
C MET A 518 5.65 -38.87 44.18
N GLU A 519 5.87 -39.72 45.20
CA GLU A 519 5.46 -39.44 46.58
C GLU A 519 6.18 -38.20 47.12
N ILE A 520 7.49 -38.09 46.91
CA ILE A 520 8.29 -36.95 47.36
C ILE A 520 7.83 -35.66 46.68
N VAL A 521 7.72 -35.66 45.34
CA VAL A 521 7.30 -34.48 44.58
C VAL A 521 5.87 -34.08 44.92
N SER A 522 4.94 -35.02 44.96
CA SER A 522 3.54 -34.71 45.29
C SER A 522 3.38 -34.17 46.71
N THR A 523 4.06 -34.77 47.70
CA THR A 523 4.03 -34.28 49.08
C THR A 523 4.59 -32.87 49.19
N PHE A 524 5.70 -32.58 48.52
CA PHE A 524 6.29 -31.24 48.49
C PHE A 524 5.36 -30.21 47.84
N LEU A 525 4.78 -30.56 46.68
CA LEU A 525 3.84 -29.68 45.96
C LEU A 525 2.54 -29.43 46.74
N MET A 526 2.06 -30.41 47.49
CA MET A 526 0.82 -30.30 48.28
C MET A 526 1.01 -29.52 49.59
N THR A 527 2.19 -29.61 50.19
CA THR A 527 2.49 -28.95 51.48
C THR A 527 2.95 -27.51 51.31
N THR A 528 3.52 -27.16 50.16
CA THR A 528 4.10 -25.83 49.92
C THR A 528 3.43 -25.10 48.77
N LYS A 529 2.84 -23.94 49.08
CA LYS A 529 2.20 -23.08 48.07
C LYS A 529 3.25 -22.36 47.23
N GLY A 530 3.10 -22.43 45.91
CA GLY A 530 4.02 -21.74 44.99
C GLY A 530 5.42 -22.33 44.99
N ALA A 531 5.58 -23.61 45.31
CA ALA A 531 6.89 -24.26 45.34
C ALA A 531 7.55 -24.28 43.95
N GLY A 532 8.88 -24.41 43.90
CA GLY A 532 9.62 -24.70 42.67
C GLY A 532 10.22 -26.09 42.72
N VAL A 533 10.03 -26.91 41.69
CA VAL A 533 10.64 -28.23 41.59
C VAL A 533 11.46 -28.32 40.30
N MET A 534 12.73 -28.63 40.42
CA MET A 534 13.61 -28.94 39.30
C MET A 534 13.80 -30.45 39.17
N ILE A 535 13.75 -30.94 37.93
CA ILE A 535 14.07 -32.32 37.59
C ILE A 535 15.18 -32.30 36.53
N GLU A 536 16.30 -32.93 36.87
CA GLU A 536 17.48 -33.08 36.02
C GLU A 536 17.79 -34.57 35.81
N GLY A 537 18.48 -34.88 34.71
CA GLY A 537 18.83 -36.25 34.36
C GLY A 537 17.70 -37.05 33.69
N VAL A 538 16.81 -36.37 32.95
CA VAL A 538 15.67 -36.99 32.25
C VAL A 538 16.12 -38.05 31.25
N ASP A 539 17.26 -37.82 30.58
CA ASP A 539 17.93 -38.77 29.71
C ASP A 539 18.21 -40.10 30.43
N THR A 540 18.77 -40.02 31.64
CA THR A 540 19.07 -41.18 32.49
C THR A 540 17.78 -41.87 32.94
N LEU A 541 16.74 -41.11 33.28
CA LEU A 541 15.43 -41.68 33.64
C LEU A 541 14.77 -42.41 32.46
N ILE A 542 14.93 -41.90 31.24
CA ILE A 542 14.44 -42.53 30.00
C ILE A 542 15.19 -43.83 29.74
N GLU A 543 16.51 -43.86 29.96
CA GLU A 543 17.32 -45.09 29.85
C GLU A 543 16.85 -46.18 30.83
N PHE A 544 16.49 -45.82 32.07
CA PHE A 544 16.04 -46.79 33.07
C PHE A 544 14.59 -47.26 32.90
N ASN A 545 13.67 -46.36 32.53
CA ASN A 545 12.22 -46.63 32.59
C ASN A 545 11.55 -46.74 31.21
N GLY A 546 12.21 -46.27 30.16
CA GLY A 546 11.61 -46.03 28.85
C GLY A 546 10.86 -44.70 28.78
N PHE A 547 10.81 -44.14 27.57
CA PHE A 547 10.28 -42.79 27.31
C PHE A 547 8.82 -42.59 27.77
N GLU A 548 7.92 -43.53 27.44
CA GLU A 548 6.49 -43.42 27.76
C GLU A 548 6.21 -43.29 29.27
N LYS A 549 6.99 -44.01 30.10
CA LYS A 549 6.84 -43.93 31.56
C LYS A 549 7.30 -42.58 32.10
N VAL A 550 8.44 -42.09 31.60
CA VAL A 550 8.99 -40.77 31.99
C VAL A 550 8.05 -39.64 31.55
N LEU A 551 7.52 -39.71 30.34
CA LEU A 551 6.56 -38.73 29.84
C LEU A 551 5.28 -38.70 30.69
N ASN A 552 4.76 -39.86 31.09
CA ASN A 552 3.61 -39.94 31.99
C ASN A 552 3.91 -39.41 33.39
N PHE A 553 5.12 -39.64 33.91
CA PHE A 553 5.57 -39.06 35.17
C PHE A 553 5.63 -37.52 35.10
N ILE A 554 6.22 -36.96 34.04
CA ILE A 554 6.27 -35.51 33.80
C ILE A 554 4.84 -34.92 33.73
N LYS A 555 3.93 -35.57 33.00
CA LYS A 555 2.51 -35.16 32.91
C LYS A 555 1.85 -35.08 34.27
N LYS A 556 1.97 -36.13 35.10
CA LYS A 556 1.39 -36.15 36.45
C LYS A 556 1.94 -35.03 37.34
N ILE A 557 3.24 -34.76 37.26
CA ILE A 557 3.86 -33.67 38.03
C ILE A 557 3.37 -32.31 37.55
N ASN A 558 3.28 -32.09 36.24
CA ASN A 558 2.78 -30.83 35.68
C ASN A 558 1.31 -30.58 36.07
N ASP A 559 0.47 -31.63 36.10
CA ASP A 559 -0.93 -31.55 36.55
C ASP A 559 -1.04 -31.13 38.03
N LEU A 560 -0.19 -31.72 38.89
CA LEU A 560 -0.12 -31.34 40.31
C LEU A 560 0.40 -29.91 40.48
N ALA A 561 1.43 -29.53 39.73
CA ALA A 561 2.02 -28.20 39.79
C ALA A 561 1.00 -27.11 39.42
N SER A 562 0.23 -27.33 38.36
CA SER A 562 -0.86 -26.45 37.93
C SER A 562 -1.91 -26.25 39.05
N THR A 563 -2.27 -27.32 39.75
CA THR A 563 -3.24 -27.29 40.86
C THR A 563 -2.73 -26.44 42.05
N HIS A 564 -1.43 -26.53 42.36
CA HIS A 564 -0.82 -25.86 43.53
C HIS A 564 -0.13 -24.52 43.20
N ARG A 565 -0.22 -24.04 41.95
CA ARG A 565 0.51 -22.88 41.42
C ARG A 565 2.03 -22.99 41.60
N SER A 566 2.53 -24.21 41.57
CA SER A 566 3.95 -24.51 41.68
C SER A 566 4.60 -24.45 40.29
N THR A 567 5.91 -24.26 40.25
CA THR A 567 6.69 -24.13 39.02
C THR A 567 7.55 -25.37 38.83
N ILE A 568 7.42 -26.04 37.69
CA ILE A 568 8.31 -27.14 37.30
C ILE A 568 9.40 -26.63 36.36
N ILE A 569 10.64 -27.05 36.61
CA ILE A 569 11.80 -26.76 35.79
C ILE A 569 12.39 -28.10 35.33
N LEU A 570 12.36 -28.38 34.04
CA LEU A 570 12.93 -29.60 33.48
C LEU A 570 14.21 -29.27 32.71
N SER A 571 15.30 -29.98 32.99
CA SER A 571 16.54 -29.89 32.22
C SER A 571 16.67 -31.06 31.26
N VAL A 572 16.94 -30.79 29.99
CA VAL A 572 17.08 -31.80 28.94
C VAL A 572 18.25 -31.48 28.02
N ASP A 573 19.05 -32.51 27.69
CA ASP A 573 20.00 -32.45 26.59
C ASP A 573 19.33 -32.91 25.28
N LYS A 574 19.14 -31.98 24.34
CA LYS A 574 18.50 -32.24 23.04
C LYS A 574 19.24 -33.30 22.22
N LYS A 575 20.56 -33.41 22.36
CA LYS A 575 21.39 -34.36 21.60
C LYS A 575 21.13 -35.82 22.02
N LYS A 576 20.63 -36.04 23.25
CA LYS A 576 20.35 -37.38 23.80
C LYS A 576 18.92 -37.87 23.55
N LEU A 577 18.06 -37.02 22.97
CA LEU A 577 16.67 -37.37 22.66
C LEU A 577 16.45 -37.45 21.14
N THR A 578 15.50 -38.29 20.72
CA THR A 578 15.00 -38.21 19.34
C THR A 578 14.14 -36.96 19.16
N GLU A 579 14.02 -36.47 17.92
CA GLU A 579 13.20 -35.30 17.61
C GLU A 579 11.73 -35.47 18.02
N SER A 580 11.18 -36.68 17.90
CA SER A 580 9.83 -37.02 18.34
C SER A 580 9.68 -36.98 19.87
N GLN A 581 10.69 -37.47 20.60
CA GLN A 581 10.70 -37.45 22.07
C GLN A 581 10.80 -36.02 22.61
N PHE A 582 11.71 -35.23 22.04
CA PHE A 582 11.89 -33.82 22.42
C PHE A 582 10.59 -33.04 22.21
N LYS A 583 9.94 -33.20 21.05
CA LYS A 583 8.66 -32.53 20.75
C LYS A 583 7.55 -32.91 21.75
N ALA A 584 7.43 -34.20 22.07
CA ALA A 584 6.41 -34.66 23.01
C ALA A 584 6.63 -34.13 24.45
N ILE A 585 7.90 -33.96 24.85
CA ILE A 585 8.25 -33.30 26.12
C ILE A 585 7.96 -31.80 26.05
N SER A 586 8.39 -31.09 25.00
CA SER A 586 8.23 -29.63 24.90
C SER A 586 6.77 -29.19 24.89
N GLU A 587 5.87 -29.99 24.32
CA GLU A 587 4.42 -29.77 24.37
C GLU A 587 3.82 -29.80 25.80
N GLN A 588 4.56 -30.29 26.81
CA GLN A 588 4.11 -30.32 28.21
C GLN A 588 4.50 -29.07 29.01
N PHE A 589 5.29 -28.14 28.44
CA PHE A 589 5.83 -26.97 29.14
C PHE A 589 5.34 -25.66 28.50
N ASP A 590 5.21 -24.61 29.31
CA ASP A 590 4.69 -23.32 28.86
C ASP A 590 5.76 -22.50 28.12
N GLU A 591 7.00 -22.54 28.61
CA GLU A 591 8.14 -21.81 28.04
C GLU A 591 9.32 -22.76 27.85
N THR A 592 9.98 -22.68 26.68
CA THR A 592 11.18 -23.44 26.34
C THR A 592 12.35 -22.48 26.08
N HIS A 593 13.46 -22.68 26.78
CA HIS A 593 14.70 -21.90 26.59
C HIS A 593 15.80 -22.83 26.06
N ASP A 594 16.26 -22.56 24.83
CA ASP A 594 17.29 -23.35 24.16
C ASP A 594 18.64 -22.62 24.23
N PHE A 595 19.60 -23.17 24.96
CA PHE A 595 20.95 -22.64 25.14
C PHE A 595 22.03 -23.52 24.47
N GLN A 596 21.62 -24.54 23.71
CA GLN A 596 22.53 -25.42 22.95
C GLN A 596 22.95 -24.86 21.59
#